data_AF-A0A6J4YJ08-F1
#
_entry.id   AF-A0A6J4YJ08-F1
#
_cell.length_a   1.000
_cell.length_b   1.000
_cell.length_c   1.000
_cell.angle_alpha   90.00
_cell.angle_beta   90.00
_cell.angle_gamma   90.00
#
_symmetry.space_group_name_H-M   'P 1'
#
loop_
_entity.id
_entity.type
_entity.pdbx_description
1 polymer ?
#
loop_
_entity_poly.entity_id
_entity_poly.type
_entity_poly.pdbx_seq_one_letter_code
_entity_poly.pdbx_strand_id
1 'polypeptide(L)'
;MKPKRQPCHDGPYAPWPIRWVNSLARNAKPVFDRLVSLNCENLKSAASRQTGLQDWGDSRFEKALGAILESVNREGKLTFFGRFAFSQFLVGNLASRLRTIEVLKLRPEIKEQKINKPIFITGWYRSGTTHLHNLLALHPDLRAPHFWE
;
A
#
# COMPACT_ATOMS: atom_id res chain seq x y z
N MET A 1 -3.08 -27.98 37.79
CA MET A 1 -3.57 -26.96 36.83
C MET A 1 -2.85 -27.21 35.50
N LYS A 2 -3.51 -27.74 34.46
CA LYS A 2 -2.82 -28.04 33.18
C LYS A 2 -2.42 -26.72 32.50
N PRO A 3 -1.20 -26.57 31.97
CA PRO A 3 -0.82 -25.36 31.24
C PRO A 3 -1.70 -25.23 30.00
N LYS A 4 -2.41 -24.10 29.87
CA LYS A 4 -3.12 -23.77 28.62
C LYS A 4 -2.07 -23.69 27.51
N ARG A 5 -2.07 -24.66 26.59
CA ARG A 5 -1.30 -24.57 25.35
C ARG A 5 -1.72 -23.28 24.64
N GLN A 6 -0.78 -22.42 24.27
CA GLN A 6 -1.08 -21.30 23.39
C GLN A 6 -1.71 -21.87 22.11
N PRO A 7 -2.84 -21.32 21.63
CA PRO A 7 -3.40 -21.77 20.37
C PRO A 7 -2.36 -21.55 19.28
N CYS A 8 -2.06 -22.61 18.52
CA CYS A 8 -1.23 -22.51 17.34
C CYS A 8 -1.90 -21.52 16.37
N HIS A 9 -1.10 -20.69 15.71
CA HIS A 9 -1.62 -19.74 14.74
C HIS A 9 -2.19 -20.51 13.52
N ASP A 10 -3.51 -20.66 13.49
CA ASP A 10 -4.25 -21.40 12.44
C ASP A 10 -4.47 -20.60 11.14
N GLY A 11 -3.75 -19.47 11.00
CA GLY A 11 -3.83 -18.57 9.86
C GLY A 11 -4.41 -17.20 10.23
N PRO A 12 -4.38 -16.24 9.29
CA PRO A 12 -4.95 -14.91 9.52
C PRO A 12 -6.46 -15.02 9.76
N TYR A 13 -6.96 -14.31 10.76
CA TYR A 13 -8.40 -14.23 11.02
C TYR A 13 -9.12 -13.66 9.78
N ALA A 14 -10.10 -14.42 9.28
CA ALA A 14 -10.98 -13.98 8.22
C ALA A 14 -12.42 -14.32 8.64
N PRO A 15 -13.36 -13.36 8.54
CA PRO A 15 -14.78 -13.64 8.72
C PRO A 15 -15.22 -14.84 7.89
N TRP A 16 -16.17 -15.63 8.41
CA TRP A 16 -16.61 -16.87 7.78
C TRP A 16 -17.00 -16.75 6.30
N PRO A 17 -17.60 -15.64 5.79
CA PRO A 17 -17.93 -15.52 4.37
C PRO A 17 -16.66 -15.43 3.50
N ILE A 18 -15.65 -14.70 3.97
CA ILE A 18 -14.37 -14.55 3.27
C ILE A 18 -13.62 -15.90 3.22
N ARG A 19 -13.72 -16.71 4.30
CA ARG A 19 -13.16 -18.06 4.31
C ARG A 19 -13.79 -18.96 3.26
N TRP A 20 -15.12 -18.89 3.10
CA TRP A 20 -15.85 -19.63 2.07
C TRP A 20 -15.40 -19.23 0.66
N VAL A 21 -15.38 -17.93 0.37
CA VAL A 21 -14.90 -17.41 -0.93
C VAL A 21 -13.47 -17.84 -1.20
N ASN A 22 -12.57 -17.71 -0.22
CA ASN A 22 -11.18 -18.15 -0.37
C ASN A 22 -11.04 -19.66 -0.57
N SER A 23 -11.92 -20.47 0.03
CA SER A 23 -11.95 -21.92 -0.14
C SER A 23 -12.39 -22.31 -1.55
N LEU A 24 -13.46 -21.68 -2.06
CA LEU A 24 -13.94 -21.89 -3.43
C LEU A 24 -12.90 -21.44 -4.47
N ALA A 25 -12.30 -20.27 -4.25
CA ALA A 25 -11.29 -19.72 -5.15
C ALA A 25 -9.99 -20.53 -5.17
N ARG A 26 -9.70 -21.33 -4.14
CA ARG A 26 -8.51 -22.20 -4.09
C ARG A 26 -8.55 -23.28 -5.18
N ASN A 27 -9.73 -23.86 -5.43
CA ASN A 27 -9.91 -24.94 -6.41
C ASN A 27 -9.94 -24.44 -7.86
N ALA A 28 -10.23 -23.16 -8.06
CA ALA A 28 -10.26 -22.50 -9.38
C ALA A 28 -9.24 -21.34 -9.48
N LYS A 29 -8.13 -21.45 -8.74
CA LYS A 29 -7.09 -20.43 -8.62
C LYS A 29 -6.65 -19.78 -9.95
N PRO A 30 -6.39 -20.51 -11.05
CA PRO A 30 -5.96 -19.87 -12.30
C PRO A 30 -7.05 -19.00 -12.96
N VAL A 31 -8.33 -19.28 -12.72
CA VAL A 31 -9.44 -18.45 -13.21
C VAL A 31 -9.55 -17.18 -12.37
N PHE A 32 -9.51 -17.33 -11.05
CA PHE A 32 -9.61 -16.22 -10.10
C PHE A 32 -8.39 -15.28 -10.13
N ASP A 33 -7.19 -15.81 -10.36
CA ASP A 33 -5.97 -15.01 -10.53
C ASP A 33 -5.98 -14.17 -11.81
N ARG A 34 -6.71 -14.58 -12.85
CA ARG A 34 -6.95 -13.75 -14.05
C ARG A 34 -7.96 -12.65 -13.80
N LEU A 35 -8.99 -12.91 -12.98
CA LEU A 35 -9.98 -11.89 -12.62
C LEU A 35 -9.35 -10.72 -11.86
N VAL A 36 -8.38 -11.00 -10.99
CA VAL A 36 -7.57 -9.99 -10.30
C VAL A 36 -6.14 -10.05 -10.81
N SER A 37 -5.90 -9.48 -11.98
CA SER A 37 -4.56 -9.47 -12.58
C SER A 37 -3.64 -8.46 -11.87
N LEU A 38 -2.56 -8.97 -11.27
CA LEU A 38 -1.47 -8.18 -10.70
C LEU A 38 -0.41 -7.91 -11.78
N ASN A 39 -0.81 -7.17 -12.82
CA ASN A 39 0.06 -6.73 -13.91
C ASN A 39 0.21 -5.21 -13.87
N CYS A 40 1.41 -4.71 -14.18
CA CYS A 40 1.71 -3.28 -14.14
C CYS A 40 0.70 -2.46 -14.95
N GLU A 41 0.46 -2.84 -16.21
CA GLU A 41 -0.45 -2.11 -17.11
C GLU A 41 -1.89 -2.09 -16.60
N ASN A 42 -2.39 -3.18 -16.03
CA ASN A 42 -3.76 -3.24 -15.53
C ASN A 42 -3.94 -2.37 -14.28
N LEU A 43 -2.93 -2.33 -13.41
CA LEU A 43 -2.94 -1.47 -12.22
C LEU A 43 -2.82 0.02 -12.59
N LYS A 44 -1.93 0.35 -13.55
CA LYS A 44 -1.81 1.72 -14.10
C LYS A 44 -3.11 2.15 -14.77
N SER A 45 -3.69 1.32 -15.62
CA SER A 45 -4.98 1.59 -16.28
C SER A 45 -6.11 1.80 -15.27
N ALA A 46 -6.19 0.98 -14.22
CA ALA A 46 -7.17 1.14 -13.15
C ALA A 46 -7.00 2.47 -12.41
N ALA A 47 -5.77 2.84 -12.04
CA ALA A 47 -5.47 4.11 -11.37
C ALA A 47 -5.76 5.31 -12.28
N SER A 48 -5.41 5.26 -13.57
CA SER A 48 -5.74 6.31 -14.55
C SER A 48 -7.25 6.47 -14.74
N ARG A 49 -8.02 5.37 -14.78
CA ARG A 49 -9.49 5.45 -14.82
C ARG A 49 -10.08 6.06 -13.55
N GLN A 50 -9.51 5.76 -12.39
CA GLN A 50 -9.97 6.29 -11.11
C GLN A 50 -9.71 7.80 -10.97
N THR A 51 -8.59 8.30 -11.49
CA THR A 51 -8.19 9.71 -11.34
C THR A 51 -8.54 10.57 -12.55
N GLY A 52 -8.73 9.98 -13.73
CA GLY A 52 -8.79 10.70 -15.01
C GLY A 52 -7.43 11.19 -15.52
N LEU A 53 -6.34 10.83 -14.84
CA LEU A 53 -4.98 11.34 -15.12
C LEU A 53 -4.12 10.24 -15.80
N GLN A 54 -3.20 10.67 -16.67
CA GLN A 54 -2.32 9.75 -17.41
C GLN A 54 -0.84 10.14 -17.36
N ASP A 55 -0.47 11.27 -16.74
CA ASP A 55 0.94 11.62 -16.58
C ASP A 55 1.54 10.95 -15.34
N TRP A 56 2.46 10.02 -15.58
CA TRP A 56 3.17 9.24 -14.57
C TRP A 56 4.50 9.85 -14.12
N GLY A 57 4.91 10.97 -14.72
CA GLY A 57 6.17 11.64 -14.47
C GLY A 57 7.35 10.71 -14.74
N ASP A 58 8.28 10.64 -13.79
CA ASP A 58 9.41 9.73 -13.85
C ASP A 58 8.96 8.25 -13.81
N SER A 59 9.48 7.41 -14.71
CA SER A 59 9.16 5.98 -14.82
C SER A 59 9.95 5.10 -13.84
N ARG A 60 10.87 5.64 -13.03
CA ARG A 60 11.66 4.85 -12.05
C ARG A 60 10.84 3.97 -11.11
N PHE A 61 9.61 4.36 -10.78
CA PHE A 61 8.72 3.56 -9.91
C PHE A 61 8.29 2.24 -10.57
N GLU A 62 8.26 2.16 -11.91
CA GLU A 62 7.80 0.97 -12.63
C GLU A 62 8.70 -0.23 -12.37
N LYS A 63 10.01 -0.01 -12.24
CA LYS A 63 10.97 -1.05 -11.88
C LYS A 63 10.69 -1.63 -10.49
N ALA A 64 10.45 -0.76 -9.50
CA ALA A 64 10.13 -1.18 -8.14
C ALA A 64 8.77 -1.88 -8.07
N LEU A 65 7.77 -1.36 -8.78
CA LEU A 65 6.46 -1.99 -8.91
C LEU A 65 6.57 -3.39 -9.53
N GLY A 66 7.34 -3.53 -10.61
CA GLY A 66 7.60 -4.82 -11.27
C GLY A 66 8.21 -5.84 -10.31
N ALA A 67 9.22 -5.45 -9.53
CA ALA A 67 9.86 -6.32 -8.54
C ALA A 67 8.88 -6.81 -7.45
N ILE A 68 8.02 -5.91 -6.95
CA ILE A 68 6.99 -6.28 -5.96
C ILE A 68 5.97 -7.23 -6.57
N LEU A 69 5.49 -6.96 -7.78
CA LEU A 69 4.53 -7.83 -8.47
C LEU A 69 5.12 -9.21 -8.75
N GLU A 70 6.38 -9.28 -9.18
CA GLU A 70 7.09 -10.55 -9.39
C GLU A 70 7.19 -11.36 -8.10
N SER A 71 7.66 -10.73 -7.01
CA SER A 71 7.79 -11.37 -5.70
C SER A 71 6.43 -11.88 -5.19
N VAL A 72 5.38 -11.05 -5.28
CA VAL A 72 4.05 -11.43 -4.82
C VAL A 72 3.45 -12.56 -5.67
N ASN A 73 3.64 -12.53 -6.99
CA ASN A 73 3.15 -13.59 -7.87
C ASN A 73 3.90 -14.91 -7.68
N ARG A 74 5.21 -14.88 -7.41
CA ARG A 74 6.05 -16.07 -7.21
C ARG A 74 5.93 -16.67 -5.81
N GLU A 75 5.95 -15.82 -4.79
CA GLU A 75 6.19 -16.25 -3.39
C GLU A 75 5.05 -15.85 -2.44
N GLY A 76 4.22 -14.86 -2.80
CA GLY A 76 3.27 -14.24 -1.88
C GLY A 76 2.14 -15.12 -1.37
N LYS A 77 1.86 -16.26 -2.02
CA LYS A 77 0.80 -17.24 -1.64
C LYS A 77 -0.53 -16.57 -1.22
N LEU A 78 -0.91 -15.50 -1.91
CA LEU A 78 -2.09 -14.71 -1.57
C LEU A 78 -3.37 -15.53 -1.78
N THR A 79 -4.33 -15.37 -0.86
CA THR A 79 -5.71 -15.79 -1.11
C THR A 79 -6.34 -14.89 -2.16
N PHE A 80 -7.47 -15.29 -2.73
CA PHE A 80 -8.20 -14.45 -3.69
C PHE A 80 -8.52 -13.07 -3.09
N PHE A 81 -9.06 -13.04 -1.87
CA PHE A 81 -9.34 -11.78 -1.18
C PHE A 81 -8.06 -10.98 -0.90
N GLY A 82 -6.97 -11.65 -0.50
CA GLY A 82 -5.68 -10.99 -0.29
C GLY A 82 -5.12 -10.37 -1.58
N ARG A 83 -5.27 -11.06 -2.72
CA ARG A 83 -4.88 -10.56 -4.04
C ARG A 83 -5.71 -9.36 -4.46
N PHE A 84 -7.02 -9.40 -4.21
CA PHE A 84 -7.92 -8.27 -4.44
C PHE A 84 -7.56 -7.06 -3.58
N ALA A 85 -7.41 -7.24 -2.26
CA ALA A 85 -7.03 -6.17 -1.34
C ALA A 85 -5.67 -5.56 -1.71
N PHE A 86 -4.69 -6.39 -2.08
CA PHE A 86 -3.38 -5.93 -2.51
C PHE A 86 -3.43 -5.14 -3.83
N SER A 87 -4.26 -5.59 -4.79
CA SER A 87 -4.52 -4.84 -6.02
C SER A 87 -5.10 -3.46 -5.72
N GLN A 88 -6.12 -3.36 -4.86
CA GLN A 88 -6.72 -2.09 -4.45
C GLN A 88 -5.70 -1.18 -3.74
N PHE A 89 -4.87 -1.74 -2.87
CA PHE A 89 -3.78 -1.01 -2.21
C PHE A 89 -2.80 -0.41 -3.23
N LEU A 90 -2.35 -1.19 -4.21
CA LEU A 90 -1.44 -0.69 -5.26
C LEU A 90 -2.10 0.36 -6.14
N VAL A 91 -3.35 0.15 -6.56
CA VAL A 91 -4.11 1.14 -7.34
C VAL A 91 -4.25 2.46 -6.58
N GLY A 92 -4.54 2.41 -5.27
CA GLY A 92 -4.60 3.60 -4.43
C GLY A 92 -3.28 4.38 -4.40
N ASN A 93 -2.15 3.69 -4.23
CA ASN A 93 -0.82 4.31 -4.25
C ASN A 93 -0.49 4.93 -5.63
N LEU A 94 -0.83 4.24 -6.72
CA LEU A 94 -0.66 4.74 -8.08
C LEU A 94 -1.55 5.96 -8.37
N ALA A 95 -2.79 5.95 -7.87
CA ALA A 95 -3.70 7.09 -7.97
C ALA A 95 -3.16 8.29 -7.19
N SER A 96 -2.61 8.08 -5.98
CA SER A 96 -1.93 9.15 -5.23
C SER A 96 -0.75 9.72 -5.99
N ARG A 97 0.09 8.87 -6.61
CA ARG A 97 1.19 9.33 -7.48
C ARG A 97 0.70 10.25 -8.60
N LEU A 98 -0.33 9.85 -9.34
CA LEU A 98 -0.90 10.66 -10.43
C LEU A 98 -1.37 12.03 -9.90
N ARG A 99 -2.08 12.06 -8.77
CA ARG A 99 -2.52 13.30 -8.14
C ARG A 99 -1.35 14.18 -7.70
N THR A 100 -0.31 13.60 -7.11
CA THR A 100 0.90 14.35 -6.72
C THR A 100 1.56 15.00 -7.93
N ILE A 101 1.70 14.27 -9.04
CA ILE A 101 2.30 14.82 -10.28
C ILE A 101 1.45 15.96 -10.83
N GLU A 102 0.13 15.78 -10.88
CA GLU A 102 -0.78 16.81 -11.36
C GLU A 102 -0.70 18.08 -10.51
N VAL A 103 -0.72 17.93 -9.18
CA VAL A 103 -0.55 19.07 -8.25
C VAL A 103 0.78 19.78 -8.47
N LEU A 104 1.88 19.03 -8.66
CA LEU A 104 3.21 19.62 -8.91
C LEU A 104 3.35 20.31 -10.27
N LYS A 105 2.47 20.01 -11.22
CA LYS A 105 2.37 20.73 -12.50
C LYS A 105 1.52 21.99 -12.37
N LEU A 106 0.37 21.87 -11.71
CA LEU A 106 -0.54 22.99 -11.49
C LEU A 106 0.07 24.04 -10.56
N ARG A 107 0.93 23.61 -9.64
CA ARG A 107 1.57 24.45 -8.62
C ARG A 107 3.09 24.31 -8.62
N PRO A 108 3.79 24.85 -9.66
CA PRO A 108 5.25 24.76 -9.74
C PRO A 108 5.96 25.44 -8.56
N GLU A 109 5.31 26.40 -7.89
CA GLU A 109 5.84 27.09 -6.71
C GLU A 109 6.11 26.16 -5.52
N ILE A 110 5.50 24.95 -5.50
CA ILE A 110 5.79 23.93 -4.49
C ILE A 110 7.26 23.48 -4.58
N LYS A 111 7.84 23.42 -5.79
CA LYS A 111 9.24 23.01 -5.99
C LYS A 111 10.24 24.03 -5.49
N GLU A 112 9.82 25.28 -5.30
CA GLU A 112 10.66 26.38 -4.83
C GLU A 112 10.72 26.44 -3.29
N GLN A 113 9.81 25.74 -2.59
CA GLN A 113 9.77 25.71 -1.14
C GLN A 113 11.02 25.05 -0.56
N LYS A 114 11.70 25.75 0.36
CA LYS A 114 12.88 25.24 1.06
C LYS A 114 12.48 24.59 2.38
N ILE A 115 12.77 23.30 2.51
CA ILE A 115 12.58 22.56 3.76
C ILE A 115 13.82 22.76 4.64
N ASN A 116 13.71 23.61 5.66
CA ASN A 116 14.80 23.92 6.57
C ASN A 116 14.76 23.01 7.81
N LYS A 117 15.89 22.39 8.15
CA LYS A 117 16.08 21.58 9.37
C LYS A 117 14.99 20.49 9.58
N PRO A 118 14.77 19.58 8.62
CA PRO A 118 13.80 18.50 8.80
C PRO A 118 14.25 17.54 9.91
N ILE A 119 13.28 17.08 10.71
CA ILE A 119 13.49 16.07 11.74
C ILE A 119 13.02 14.72 11.20
N PHE A 120 13.91 13.73 11.18
CA PHE A 120 13.59 12.36 10.81
C PHE A 120 13.60 11.47 12.04
N ILE A 121 12.49 10.78 12.29
CA ILE A 121 12.38 9.78 13.35
C ILE A 121 12.62 8.41 12.72
N THR A 122 13.69 7.74 13.13
CA THR A 122 14.04 6.40 12.65
C THR A 122 14.24 5.47 13.84
N GLY A 123 14.13 4.15 13.61
CA GLY A 123 14.30 3.16 14.66
C GLY A 123 13.64 1.84 14.32
N TRP A 124 13.90 0.83 15.16
CA TRP A 124 13.29 -0.48 15.04
C TRP A 124 11.79 -0.45 15.33
N TYR A 125 11.07 -1.45 14.83
CA TYR A 125 9.67 -1.62 15.16
C TYR A 125 9.50 -1.72 16.68
N ARG A 126 8.48 -1.05 17.22
CA ARG A 126 8.11 -1.06 18.66
C ARG A 126 9.13 -0.42 19.61
N SER A 127 9.99 0.49 19.15
CA SER A 127 10.91 1.29 20.01
C SER A 127 10.32 2.62 20.54
N GLY A 128 9.02 2.86 20.35
CA GLY A 128 8.37 4.10 20.78
C GLY A 128 8.42 5.26 19.78
N THR A 129 8.88 5.02 18.53
CA THR A 129 8.92 6.04 17.47
C THR A 129 7.57 6.71 17.21
N THR A 130 6.46 5.96 17.29
CA THR A 130 5.10 6.52 17.17
C THR A 130 4.77 7.50 18.29
N HIS A 131 5.17 7.18 19.53
CA HIS A 131 4.91 8.07 20.66
C HIS A 131 5.70 9.38 20.52
N LEU A 132 6.99 9.26 20.16
CA LEU A 132 7.83 10.43 19.89
C LEU A 132 7.29 11.27 18.73
N HIS A 133 6.85 10.64 17.64
CA HIS A 133 6.23 11.34 16.51
C HIS A 133 5.02 12.17 16.95
N ASN A 134 4.12 11.56 17.74
CA ASN A 134 2.94 12.24 18.24
C ASN A 134 3.28 13.40 19.17
N LEU A 135 4.30 13.27 20.03
CA LEU A 135 4.75 14.36 20.89
C LEU A 135 5.30 15.55 20.08
N LEU A 136 6.15 15.27 19.08
CA LEU A 136 6.72 16.32 18.24
C LEU A 136 5.64 17.00 17.36
N ALA A 137 4.63 16.24 16.92
CA ALA A 137 3.52 16.78 16.14
C ALA A 137 2.64 17.78 16.91
N LEU A 138 2.73 17.85 18.25
CA LEU A 138 2.04 18.84 19.07
C LEU A 138 2.78 20.18 19.17
N HIS A 139 4.05 20.25 18.75
CA HIS A 139 4.84 21.46 18.86
C HIS A 139 4.37 22.52 17.83
N PRO A 140 4.08 23.77 18.24
CA PRO A 140 3.49 24.78 17.35
C PRO A 140 4.36 25.14 16.14
N ASP A 141 5.69 25.10 16.30
CA ASP A 141 6.63 25.40 15.21
C ASP A 141 6.98 24.19 14.32
N LEU A 142 6.38 23.01 14.57
CA LEU A 142 6.61 21.81 13.78
C LEU A 142 5.36 21.44 12.98
N ARG A 143 5.58 20.98 11.74
CA ARG A 143 4.52 20.42 10.89
C ARG A 143 4.80 18.94 10.67
N ALA A 144 3.87 18.09 11.11
CA ALA A 144 3.86 16.66 10.82
C ALA A 144 2.87 16.36 9.67
N PRO A 145 3.14 15.37 8.80
CA PRO A 145 2.18 14.94 7.80
C PRO A 145 0.98 14.26 8.45
N HIS A 146 -0.22 14.60 8.00
CA HIS A 146 -1.44 13.96 8.50
C HIS A 146 -1.80 12.72 7.68
N PHE A 147 -2.52 11.78 8.29
CA PHE A 147 -2.92 10.53 7.61
C PHE A 147 -3.82 10.76 6.37
N TRP A 148 -4.55 11.87 6.33
CA TRP A 148 -5.50 12.19 5.25
C TRP A 148 -4.87 12.95 4.07
N GLU A 149 -3.62 13.40 4.20
CA GLU A 149 -2.85 14.06 3.13
C GLU A 149 -2.33 13.03 2.11
#